data_AF-A0A973QWY8-F1
#
_entry.id   AF-A0A973QWY8-F1
#
_cell.length_a   1.000
_cell.length_b   1.000
_cell.length_c   1.000
_cell.angle_alpha   90.00
_cell.angle_beta   90.00
_cell.angle_gamma   90.00
#
_symmetry.space_group_name_H-M   'P 1'
#
loop_
_entity.id
_entity.type
_entity.pdbx_description
1 polymer ?
#
loop_
_entity_poly.entity_id
_entity_poly.type
_entity_poly.pdbx_seq_one_letter_code
_entity_poly.pdbx_strand_id
1 'polypeptide(L)'
;GGLSLRALPRDIGIGRPGLLTRLDALQEEAFAEMRTGLPDAKETTEDWPAMLAAAGLTGARSRSFLTDLPAPLDAPARRLLHADLTRLSDHLADRLDATDRATIGRLLDPDDEAGVLRRPDVFWLSAQTVHAAVKPR
;
A
#
# COMPACT_ATOMS: atom_id res chain seq x y z
N GLY A 1 1.52 8.99 -4.62
CA GLY A 1 0.90 8.50 -5.87
C GLY A 1 1.73 7.38 -6.50
N GLY A 2 1.14 6.67 -7.45
CA GLY A 2 1.77 5.53 -8.13
C GLY A 2 0.84 4.30 -8.21
N LEU A 3 1.43 3.11 -8.35
CA LEU A 3 0.72 1.84 -8.29
C LEU A 3 0.91 1.23 -6.91
N SER A 4 -0.18 1.08 -6.15
CA SER A 4 -0.19 0.40 -4.85
C SER A 4 0.37 -1.02 -4.98
N LEU A 5 1.02 -1.50 -3.91
CA LEU A 5 1.66 -2.80 -3.91
C LEU A 5 0.68 -3.91 -4.30
N ARG A 6 1.05 -4.69 -5.31
CA ARG A 6 0.45 -5.98 -5.63
C ARG A 6 1.50 -7.04 -5.36
N ALA A 7 1.13 -8.04 -4.56
CA ALA A 7 2.06 -9.09 -4.14
C ALA A 7 1.43 -10.50 -4.11
N LEU A 8 0.18 -10.60 -4.54
CA LEU A 8 -0.62 -11.81 -4.53
C LEU A 8 -1.52 -11.83 -5.78
N PRO A 9 -1.86 -13.02 -6.32
CA PRO A 9 -2.91 -13.14 -7.31
C PRO A 9 -4.23 -12.55 -6.81
N ARG A 10 -5.12 -12.15 -7.72
CA ARG A 10 -6.45 -11.63 -7.33
C ARG A 10 -7.23 -12.68 -6.53
N ASP A 11 -7.23 -13.93 -6.99
CA ASP A 11 -7.78 -15.05 -6.24
C ASP A 11 -6.63 -15.88 -5.69
N ILE A 12 -6.54 -15.95 -4.36
CA ILE A 12 -5.45 -16.60 -3.64
C ILE A 12 -5.81 -17.99 -3.14
N GLY A 13 -7.01 -18.50 -3.46
CA GLY A 13 -7.51 -19.80 -3.01
C GLY A 13 -8.00 -19.86 -1.56
N ILE A 14 -7.97 -18.74 -0.83
CA ILE A 14 -8.54 -18.59 0.51
C ILE A 14 -9.25 -17.24 0.63
N GLY A 15 -10.28 -17.18 1.46
CA GLY A 15 -11.09 -15.96 1.63
C GLY A 15 -11.81 -15.55 0.35
N ARG A 16 -12.06 -14.25 0.18
CA ARG A 16 -12.71 -13.69 -1.02
C ARG A 16 -11.66 -13.12 -1.98
N PRO A 17 -11.80 -13.32 -3.31
CA PRO A 17 -10.90 -12.72 -4.30
C PRO A 17 -10.82 -11.20 -4.17
N GLY A 18 -9.64 -10.62 -4.40
CA GLY A 18 -9.39 -9.18 -4.38
C GLY A 18 -9.09 -8.60 -3.00
N LEU A 19 -8.52 -9.40 -2.08
CA LEU A 19 -8.18 -8.96 -0.72
C LEU A 19 -7.37 -7.66 -0.72
N LEU A 20 -6.24 -7.60 -1.45
CA LEU A 20 -5.38 -6.41 -1.45
C LEU A 20 -6.12 -5.14 -1.94
N THR A 21 -7.05 -5.27 -2.89
CA THR A 21 -7.87 -4.14 -3.36
C THR A 21 -8.84 -3.65 -2.29
N ARG A 22 -9.42 -4.56 -1.49
CA ARG A 22 -10.27 -4.17 -0.36
C ARG A 22 -9.44 -3.49 0.74
N LEU A 23 -8.22 -3.97 0.99
CA LEU A 23 -7.32 -3.34 1.95
C LEU A 23 -6.90 -1.94 1.51
N ASP A 24 -6.63 -1.74 0.21
CA ASP A 24 -6.38 -0.39 -0.33
C ASP A 24 -7.58 0.53 -0.06
N ALA A 25 -8.81 0.08 -0.34
CA ALA A 25 -10.00 0.87 -0.09
C ALA A 25 -10.17 1.23 1.40
N LEU A 26 -9.94 0.27 2.30
CA LEU A 26 -9.98 0.52 3.74
C LEU A 26 -8.86 1.49 4.18
N GLN A 27 -7.69 1.44 3.56
CA GLN A 27 -6.61 2.36 3.85
C GLN A 27 -6.92 3.79 3.38
N GLU A 28 -7.52 3.96 2.20
CA GLU A 28 -7.94 5.26 1.67
C GLU A 28 -9.00 5.92 2.57
N GLU A 29 -10.00 5.16 3.02
CA GLU A 29 -11.00 5.66 3.95
C GLU A 29 -10.39 6.03 5.31
N ALA A 30 -9.50 5.19 5.86
CA ALA A 30 -8.81 5.50 7.12
C ALA A 30 -7.95 6.77 7.00
N PHE A 31 -7.29 6.97 5.86
CA PHE A 31 -6.52 8.18 5.58
C PHE A 31 -7.42 9.42 5.45
N ALA A 32 -8.58 9.29 4.81
CA ALA A 32 -9.56 10.37 4.71
C ALA A 32 -10.15 10.75 6.08
N GLU A 33 -10.50 9.78 6.92
CA GLU A 33 -10.94 9.99 8.31
C GLU A 33 -9.85 10.70 9.13
N MET A 34 -8.61 10.22 9.05
CA MET A 34 -7.48 10.85 9.73
C MET A 34 -7.30 12.31 9.29
N ARG A 35 -7.37 12.60 7.99
CA ARG A 35 -7.21 13.96 7.45
C ARG A 35 -8.31 14.91 7.89
N THR A 36 -9.56 14.45 7.89
CA THR A 36 -10.71 15.28 8.30
C THR A 36 -10.71 15.53 9.81
N GLY A 37 -10.07 14.67 10.60
CA GLY A 37 -9.88 14.86 12.04
C GLY A 37 -8.80 15.88 12.44
N LEU A 38 -7.98 16.38 11.50
CA LEU A 38 -6.92 17.35 11.81
C LEU A 38 -7.48 18.79 11.92
N PRO A 39 -7.09 19.57 12.95
CA PRO A 39 -7.42 21.00 13.02
C PRO A 39 -6.91 21.75 11.79
N ASP A 40 -7.69 22.71 11.30
CA ASP A 40 -7.37 23.55 10.14
C ASP A 40 -7.09 22.78 8.82
N ALA A 41 -7.49 21.51 8.74
CA ALA A 41 -7.40 20.73 7.52
C ALA A 41 -8.19 21.40 6.39
N LYS A 42 -7.52 21.59 5.25
CA LYS A 42 -8.15 22.08 4.03
C LYS A 42 -8.24 20.95 3.02
N GLU A 43 -9.41 20.80 2.42
CA GLU A 43 -9.55 19.96 1.24
C GLU A 43 -8.68 20.53 0.12
N THR A 44 -7.95 19.66 -0.54
CA THR A 44 -7.05 20.02 -1.62
C THR A 44 -6.97 18.82 -2.54
N THR A 45 -7.20 19.06 -3.83
CA THR A 45 -6.90 18.07 -4.86
C THR A 45 -5.41 17.77 -4.82
N GLU A 46 -5.02 16.49 -4.78
CA GLU A 46 -3.62 16.05 -4.75
C GLU A 46 -2.90 16.22 -6.10
N ASP A 47 -3.02 17.40 -6.70
CA ASP A 47 -2.23 17.86 -7.82
C ASP A 47 -0.87 18.33 -7.30
N TRP A 48 0.08 17.40 -7.21
CA TRP A 48 1.42 17.67 -6.68
C TRP A 48 2.13 18.86 -7.35
N PRO A 49 2.17 18.99 -8.68
CA PRO A 49 2.69 20.20 -9.33
C PRO A 49 2.02 21.50 -8.84
N ALA A 50 0.69 21.55 -8.76
CA ALA A 50 -0.02 22.75 -8.28
C ALA A 50 0.23 23.01 -6.79
N MET A 51 0.25 21.97 -5.95
CA MET A 51 0.54 22.09 -4.52
C MET A 51 1.96 22.63 -4.26
N LEU A 52 2.96 22.14 -5.02
CA LEU A 52 4.33 22.63 -4.94
C LEU A 52 4.42 24.11 -5.39
N ALA A 53 3.72 24.48 -6.45
CA ALA A 53 3.65 25.86 -6.91
C ALA A 53 2.97 26.78 -5.88
N ALA A 54 1.86 26.34 -5.27
CA ALA A 54 1.17 27.08 -4.21
C ALA A 54 2.03 27.28 -2.95
N ALA A 55 2.98 26.36 -2.70
CA ALA A 55 3.98 26.51 -1.65
C ALA A 55 5.15 27.46 -2.03
N GLY A 56 5.09 28.13 -3.18
CA GLY A 56 6.13 29.02 -3.68
C GLY A 56 7.35 28.30 -4.26
N LEU A 57 7.27 26.99 -4.48
CA LEU A 57 8.32 26.22 -5.13
C LEU A 57 8.17 26.30 -6.65
N THR A 58 9.28 26.16 -7.35
CA THR A 58 9.32 26.24 -8.81
C THR A 58 9.99 25.02 -9.42
N GLY A 59 9.79 24.81 -10.71
CA GLY A 59 10.42 23.71 -11.43
C GLY A 59 9.92 22.33 -10.98
N ALA A 60 8.63 22.18 -10.67
CA ALA A 60 8.05 20.90 -10.29
C ALA A 60 8.34 19.81 -11.34
N ARG A 61 8.80 18.66 -10.88
CA ARG A 61 9.08 17.47 -11.67
C ARG A 61 8.55 16.24 -10.94
N SER A 62 8.15 15.25 -11.72
CA SER A 62 7.69 13.96 -11.21
C SER A 62 8.46 12.85 -11.91
N ARG A 63 8.83 11.81 -11.17
CA ARG A 63 9.42 10.59 -11.75
C ARG A 63 8.87 9.37 -11.02
N SER A 64 8.47 8.37 -11.79
CA SER A 64 8.00 7.09 -11.28
C SER A 64 9.10 6.03 -11.38
N PHE A 65 9.17 5.18 -10.37
CA PHE A 65 10.09 4.05 -10.28
C PHE A 65 9.26 2.78 -10.12
N LEU A 66 9.43 1.83 -11.04
CA LEU A 66 8.76 0.53 -11.02
C LEU A 66 9.66 -0.48 -10.30
N THR A 67 9.09 -1.17 -9.33
CA THR A 67 9.69 -2.37 -8.74
C THR A 67 8.84 -3.56 -9.17
N ASP A 68 9.42 -4.44 -9.99
CA ASP A 68 8.79 -5.65 -10.51
C ASP A 68 9.69 -6.85 -10.21
N LEU A 69 9.28 -7.64 -9.21
CA LEU A 69 9.92 -8.88 -8.80
C LEU A 69 8.92 -10.02 -9.03
N PRO A 70 9.16 -10.92 -9.99
CA PRO A 70 8.23 -12.00 -10.28
C PRO A 70 8.17 -13.02 -9.15
N ALA A 71 7.10 -13.81 -9.13
CA ALA A 71 7.02 -14.96 -8.25
C ALA A 71 7.97 -16.08 -8.73
N PRO A 72 8.59 -16.85 -7.80
CA PRO A 72 8.52 -16.68 -6.35
C PRO A 72 9.47 -15.57 -5.85
N LEU A 73 9.01 -14.75 -4.89
CA LEU A 73 9.90 -13.84 -4.17
C LEU A 73 10.98 -14.59 -3.39
N ASP A 74 12.14 -13.95 -3.25
CA ASP A 74 13.22 -14.40 -2.39
C ASP A 74 12.91 -14.18 -0.89
N ALA A 75 13.72 -14.77 -0.01
CA ALA A 75 13.47 -14.72 1.42
C ALA A 75 13.49 -13.30 2.03
N PRO A 76 14.42 -12.40 1.66
CA PRO A 76 14.38 -11.00 2.09
C PRO A 76 13.09 -10.26 1.68
N ALA A 77 12.67 -10.36 0.40
CA ALA A 77 11.49 -9.67 -0.08
C ALA A 77 10.20 -10.22 0.56
N ARG A 78 10.14 -11.54 0.82
CA ARG A 78 9.04 -12.16 1.58
C ARG A 78 8.94 -11.62 3.00
N ARG A 79 10.06 -11.46 3.71
CA ARG A 79 10.06 -10.90 5.08
C ARG A 79 9.62 -9.44 5.07
N LEU A 80 10.02 -8.66 4.08
CA LEU A 80 9.57 -7.28 3.93
C LEU A 80 8.05 -7.23 3.68
N LEU A 81 7.54 -8.03 2.73
CA LEU A 81 6.11 -8.12 2.46
C LEU A 81 5.32 -8.54 3.69
N HIS A 82 5.80 -9.54 4.44
CA HIS A 82 5.18 -9.98 5.68
C HIS A 82 5.08 -8.82 6.69
N ALA A 83 6.19 -8.12 6.95
CA ALA A 83 6.21 -6.97 7.85
C ALA A 83 5.28 -5.83 7.40
N ASP A 84 5.19 -5.57 6.09
CA ASP A 84 4.30 -4.56 5.52
C ASP A 84 2.82 -4.94 5.68
N LEU A 85 2.48 -6.21 5.43
CA LEU A 85 1.12 -6.71 5.63
C LEU A 85 0.74 -6.77 7.12
N THR A 86 1.67 -7.11 8.02
CA THR A 86 1.43 -7.05 9.47
C THR A 86 1.09 -5.62 9.90
N ARG A 87 1.92 -4.65 9.51
CA ARG A 87 1.67 -3.24 9.84
C ARG A 87 0.34 -2.73 9.27
N LEU A 88 0.01 -3.11 8.04
CA LEU A 88 -1.27 -2.77 7.43
C LEU A 88 -2.46 -3.40 8.18
N SER A 89 -2.33 -4.67 8.56
CA SER A 89 -3.34 -5.39 9.34
C SER A 89 -3.59 -4.73 10.70
N ASP A 90 -2.52 -4.36 11.41
CA ASP A 90 -2.60 -3.70 12.70
C ASP A 90 -3.27 -2.32 12.57
N HIS A 91 -2.92 -1.56 11.53
CA HIS A 91 -3.52 -0.26 11.26
C HIS A 91 -5.01 -0.34 10.93
N LEU A 92 -5.43 -1.39 10.22
CA LEU A 92 -6.82 -1.60 9.80
C LEU A 92 -7.60 -2.51 10.76
N ALA A 93 -7.05 -2.83 11.93
CA ALA A 93 -7.59 -3.86 12.82
C ALA A 93 -9.06 -3.63 13.19
N ASP A 94 -9.53 -2.40 13.34
CA ASP A 94 -10.93 -2.11 13.69
C ASP A 94 -11.86 -2.02 12.47
N ARG A 95 -11.30 -1.98 11.25
CA ARG A 95 -12.03 -1.79 9.98
C ARG A 95 -12.19 -3.11 9.19
N LEU A 96 -11.39 -4.13 9.53
CA LEU A 96 -11.44 -5.44 8.87
C LEU A 96 -12.68 -6.24 9.27
N ASP A 97 -13.45 -6.67 8.26
CA ASP A 97 -14.49 -7.68 8.46
C ASP A 97 -13.90 -9.03 8.88
N ALA A 98 -14.75 -9.91 9.43
CA ALA A 98 -14.32 -11.19 9.98
C ALA A 98 -13.65 -12.10 8.93
N THR A 99 -14.07 -12.04 7.67
CA THR A 99 -13.52 -12.88 6.60
C THR A 99 -12.13 -12.40 6.19
N ASP A 100 -11.98 -11.09 5.99
CA ASP A 100 -10.71 -10.49 5.60
C ASP A 100 -9.69 -10.58 6.76
N ARG A 101 -10.12 -10.41 8.02
CA ARG A 101 -9.28 -10.65 9.20
C ARG A 101 -8.77 -12.08 9.28
N ALA A 102 -9.65 -13.08 9.10
CA ALA A 102 -9.24 -14.48 9.11
C ALA A 102 -8.27 -14.80 7.96
N THR A 103 -8.51 -14.21 6.78
CA THR A 103 -7.65 -14.41 5.60
C THR A 103 -6.26 -13.80 5.82
N ILE A 104 -6.17 -12.57 6.34
CA ILE A 104 -4.90 -11.94 6.68
C ILE A 104 -4.17 -12.72 7.78
N GLY A 105 -4.89 -13.19 8.80
CA GLY A 105 -4.31 -14.02 9.86
C GLY A 105 -3.56 -15.23 9.29
N ARG A 106 -4.17 -15.96 8.34
CA ARG A 106 -3.51 -17.07 7.64
C ARG A 106 -2.35 -16.63 6.76
N LEU A 107 -2.46 -15.48 6.09
CA LEU A 107 -1.37 -14.95 5.26
C LEU A 107 -0.13 -14.56 6.08
N LEU A 108 -0.33 -14.13 7.34
CA LEU A 108 0.71 -13.68 8.25
C LEU A 108 1.24 -14.79 9.18
N ASP A 109 0.55 -15.92 9.26
CA ASP A 109 1.01 -17.07 10.03
C ASP A 109 2.27 -17.67 9.36
N PRO A 110 3.43 -17.69 10.04
CA PRO A 110 4.66 -18.23 9.48
C PRO A 110 4.60 -19.75 9.23
N ASP A 111 3.70 -20.46 9.90
CA ASP A 111 3.55 -21.91 9.83
C ASP A 111 2.41 -22.35 8.89
N ASP A 112 1.56 -21.44 8.42
CA ASP A 112 0.50 -21.75 7.45
C ASP A 112 1.04 -21.87 6.02
N GLU A 113 0.66 -22.92 5.30
CA GLU A 113 1.07 -23.14 3.90
C GLU A 113 0.57 -22.03 2.95
N ALA A 114 -0.55 -21.39 3.28
CA ALA A 114 -1.06 -20.24 2.55
C ALA A 114 -0.33 -18.93 2.91
N GLY A 115 0.54 -18.94 3.92
CA GLY A 115 1.30 -17.79 4.41
C GLY A 115 2.24 -17.20 3.36
N VAL A 116 2.43 -15.88 3.38
CA VAL A 116 3.27 -15.17 2.39
C VAL A 116 4.75 -15.57 2.45
N LEU A 117 5.18 -16.15 3.57
CA LEU A 117 6.53 -16.69 3.73
C LEU A 117 6.72 -18.04 3.00
N ARG A 118 5.64 -18.76 2.67
CA ARG A 118 5.69 -20.14 2.17
C ARG A 118 5.09 -20.32 0.78
N ARG A 119 4.00 -19.59 0.46
CA ARG A 119 3.27 -19.75 -0.81
C ARG A 119 4.13 -19.43 -2.05
N PRO A 120 3.98 -20.15 -3.17
CA PRO A 120 4.88 -20.06 -4.32
C PRO A 120 4.60 -18.87 -5.24
N ASP A 121 3.42 -18.29 -5.15
CA ASP A 121 2.85 -17.30 -6.08
C ASP A 121 2.93 -15.85 -5.56
N VAL A 122 3.71 -15.62 -4.51
CA VAL A 122 4.02 -14.27 -4.03
C VAL A 122 5.02 -13.60 -4.96
N PHE A 123 4.66 -12.41 -5.43
CA PHE A 123 5.47 -11.51 -6.25
C PHE A 123 5.54 -10.12 -5.59
N TRP A 124 6.23 -9.16 -6.19
CA TRP A 124 6.21 -7.76 -5.78
C TRP A 124 6.09 -6.87 -7.00
N LEU A 125 4.98 -6.15 -7.13
CA LEU A 125 4.76 -5.16 -8.18
C LEU A 125 4.26 -3.86 -7.55
N SER A 126 5.07 -2.80 -7.63
CA SER A 126 4.69 -1.47 -7.19
C SER A 126 5.32 -0.39 -8.05
N ALA A 127 4.70 0.79 -8.09
CA ALA A 127 5.31 1.98 -8.68
C ALA A 127 5.25 3.14 -7.68
N GLN A 128 6.40 3.74 -7.39
CA GLN A 128 6.51 4.90 -6.50
C GLN A 128 6.79 6.15 -7.33
N THR A 129 5.94 7.16 -7.20
CA THR A 129 6.16 8.47 -7.85
C THR A 129 6.75 9.46 -6.86
N VAL A 130 7.93 9.99 -7.20
CA VAL A 130 8.61 11.07 -6.47
C VAL A 130 8.31 12.39 -7.14
N HIS A 131 7.87 13.37 -6.36
CA HIS A 131 7.63 14.75 -6.78
C HIS A 131 8.70 15.66 -6.15
N ALA A 132 9.34 16.50 -6.95
CA ALA A 132 10.40 17.40 -6.49
C ALA A 132 10.25 18.80 -7.11
N ALA A 133 10.58 19.83 -6.35
CA ALA A 133 10.64 21.22 -6.77
C ALA A 133 11.71 21.97 -5.96
N VAL A 134 12.09 23.17 -6.40
CA VAL A 134 13.14 23.97 -5.76
C VAL A 134 12.59 25.30 -5.25
N LYS A 135 13.15 25.78 -4.14
CA LYS A 135 12.90 27.14 -3.66
C LYS A 135 13.63 28.13 -4.58
N PRO A 136 12.95 29.15 -5.13
CA PRO A 136 13.60 30.24 -5.84
C PRO A 136 14.67 30.91 -4.96
N ARG A 137 15.76 31.34 -5.57
CA ARG A 137 16.81 32.12 -4.87
C ARG A 137 16.34 33.53 -4.56
#